data_AF-J9GRS8-F1
#
_entry.id   AF-J9GRS8-F1
#
_cell.length_a   1.000
_cell.length_b   1.000
_cell.length_c   1.000
_cell.angle_alpha   90.00
_cell.angle_beta   90.00
_cell.angle_gamma   90.00
#
_symmetry.space_group_name_H-M   'P 1'
#
loop_
_entity.id
_entity.type
_entity.pdbx_description
1 polymer ?
#
loop_
_entity_poly.entity_id
_entity_poly.type
_entity_poly.pdbx_seq_one_letter_code
_entity_poly.pdbx_strand_id
1 'polypeptide(L)'
;MFVLLLFVVFMFAVMLSFIDEDSRESGYLKWTYVTVLLLLTLMVGLRPVGVDCDSKTYVGYYDSVDVGVVELLEPSFSMISGFARFFGTPQLIFIVYALLAIPLKGYALSKMSSCWFLSLSIWMNNYFILHECTQIRTAV
;
A
#
# COMPACT_ATOMS: atom_id res chain seq x y z
N MET A 1 3.45 3.93 -17.01
CA MET A 1 2.47 2.81 -16.96
C MET A 1 1.85 2.67 -15.57
N PHE A 2 2.63 2.53 -14.49
CA PHE A 2 2.12 2.39 -13.12
C PHE A 2 1.13 3.48 -12.69
N VAL A 3 1.50 4.76 -12.86
CA VAL A 3 0.65 5.91 -12.49
C VAL A 3 -0.70 5.90 -13.22
N LEU A 4 -0.70 5.52 -14.50
CA LEU A 4 -1.93 5.43 -15.29
C LEU A 4 -2.85 4.33 -14.76
N LEU A 5 -2.29 3.17 -14.39
CA LEU A 5 -3.07 2.08 -13.81
C LEU A 5 -3.66 2.50 -12.45
N LEU A 6 -2.89 3.21 -11.62
CA LEU A 6 -3.36 3.73 -10.33
C LEU A 6 -4.50 4.73 -10.53
N PHE A 7 -4.37 5.62 -11.52
CA PHE A 7 -5.44 6.55 -11.89
C PHE A 7 -6.71 5.84 -12.37
N VAL A 8 -6.59 4.77 -13.16
CA VAL A 8 -7.75 3.97 -13.59
C VAL A 8 -8.46 3.33 -12.39
N VAL A 9 -7.70 2.75 -11.45
CA VAL A 9 -8.28 2.17 -10.21
C VAL A 9 -8.94 3.24 -9.36
N PHE A 10 -8.35 4.43 -9.26
CA PHE A 10 -8.94 5.57 -8.57
C PHE A 10 -10.27 5.99 -9.19
N MET A 11 -10.31 6.17 -10.52
CA MET A 11 -11.55 6.53 -11.23
C MET A 11 -12.63 5.46 -11.06
N PHE A 12 -12.24 4.19 -11.06
CA PHE A 12 -13.14 3.09 -10.78
C PHE A 12 -13.71 3.14 -9.34
N ALA A 13 -12.87 3.41 -8.33
CA ALA A 13 -13.32 3.57 -6.95
C ALA A 13 -14.28 4.77 -6.79
N VAL A 14 -14.03 5.88 -7.48
CA VAL A 14 -14.94 7.04 -7.50
C VAL A 14 -16.28 6.67 -8.15
N MET A 15 -16.28 5.95 -9.27
CA MET A 15 -17.53 5.50 -9.90
C MET A 15 -18.35 4.58 -8.97
N LEU A 16 -17.68 3.67 -8.25
CA LEU A 16 -18.34 2.79 -7.28
C LEU A 16 -18.91 3.55 -6.08
N SER A 17 -18.35 4.72 -5.74
CA SER A 17 -18.86 5.52 -4.61
C SER A 17 -20.30 5.99 -4.79
N PHE A 18 -20.79 6.13 -6.03
CA PHE A 18 -22.19 6.47 -6.32
C PHE A 18 -23.17 5.30 -6.14
N ILE A 19 -22.67 4.06 -6.01
CA ILE A 19 -23.47 2.83 -5.82
C ILE A 19 -23.52 2.42 -4.34
N ASP A 20 -22.56 2.94 -3.56
CA ASP A 20 -22.23 2.51 -2.20
C ASP A 20 -23.32 2.83 -1.16
N GLU A 21 -24.13 3.88 -1.40
CA GLU A 21 -25.08 4.41 -0.42
C GLU A 21 -26.23 3.43 -0.10
N ASP A 22 -26.66 2.60 -1.06
CA ASP A 22 -27.85 1.74 -0.93
C ASP A 22 -27.54 0.25 -0.61
N SER A 23 -26.28 -0.18 -0.70
CA SER A 23 -25.95 -1.61 -0.88
C SER A 23 -25.07 -2.25 0.21
N ARG A 24 -25.08 -1.68 1.43
CA ARG A 24 -24.28 -2.12 2.61
C ARG A 24 -24.49 -3.58 3.03
N GLU A 25 -25.68 -4.13 2.81
CA GLU A 25 -26.04 -5.53 3.10
C GLU A 25 -25.54 -6.49 2.01
N SER A 26 -25.14 -5.96 0.85
CA SER A 26 -24.80 -6.80 -0.28
C SER A 26 -23.41 -7.43 -0.15
N GLY A 27 -23.37 -8.76 -0.29
CA GLY A 27 -22.14 -9.51 -0.43
C GLY A 27 -21.29 -9.08 -1.64
N TYR A 28 -21.90 -8.68 -2.76
CA TYR A 28 -21.14 -8.29 -3.96
C TYR A 28 -20.29 -7.03 -3.72
N LEU A 29 -20.80 -6.08 -2.95
CA LEU A 29 -20.11 -4.82 -2.70
C LEU A 29 -18.90 -5.04 -1.78
N LYS A 30 -19.08 -5.89 -0.75
CA LYS A 30 -18.00 -6.33 0.15
C LYS A 30 -16.86 -6.99 -0.61
N TRP A 31 -17.16 -7.95 -1.48
CA TRP A 31 -16.14 -8.64 -2.28
C TRP A 31 -15.46 -7.69 -3.27
N THR A 32 -16.20 -6.75 -3.86
CA THR A 32 -15.62 -5.73 -4.74
C THR A 32 -14.64 -4.84 -3.98
N TYR A 33 -15.00 -4.38 -2.78
CA TYR A 33 -14.14 -3.57 -1.93
C TYR A 33 -12.84 -4.30 -1.56
N VAL A 34 -12.94 -5.55 -1.12
CA VAL A 34 -11.77 -6.40 -0.81
C VAL A 34 -10.91 -6.62 -2.06
N THR A 35 -11.52 -6.81 -3.23
CA THR A 35 -10.79 -6.98 -4.50
C THR A 35 -10.02 -5.71 -4.86
N VAL A 36 -10.62 -4.53 -4.71
CA VAL A 36 -9.92 -3.25 -4.94
C VAL A 36 -8.75 -3.08 -3.97
N LEU A 37 -8.93 -3.38 -2.68
CA LEU A 37 -7.83 -3.33 -1.71
C LEU A 37 -6.70 -4.30 -2.08
N LEU A 38 -7.03 -5.53 -2.46
CA LEU A 38 -6.04 -6.52 -2.89
C LEU A 38 -5.29 -6.05 -4.14
N LEU A 39 -5.97 -5.47 -5.11
CA LEU A 39 -5.34 -4.87 -6.28
C LEU A 39 -4.38 -3.74 -5.89
N LEU A 40 -4.79 -2.82 -5.01
CA LEU A 40 -3.93 -1.75 -4.52
C LEU A 40 -2.69 -2.29 -3.80
N THR A 41 -2.86 -3.31 -2.96
CA THR A 41 -1.75 -4.00 -2.28
C THR A 41 -0.77 -4.61 -3.26
N LEU A 42 -1.26 -5.33 -4.28
CA LEU A 42 -0.40 -5.94 -5.31
C LEU A 42 0.32 -4.86 -6.12
N MET A 43 -0.37 -3.78 -6.48
CA MET A 43 0.24 -2.66 -7.20
C MET A 43 1.40 -2.06 -6.41
N VAL A 44 1.19 -1.79 -5.11
CA VAL A 44 2.22 -1.18 -4.26
C VAL A 44 3.36 -2.14 -3.97
N GLY A 45 3.07 -3.41 -3.70
CA GLY A 45 4.09 -4.42 -3.36
C GLY A 45 4.92 -4.89 -4.56
N LEU A 46 4.32 -4.96 -5.76
CA LEU A 46 4.99 -5.44 -6.98
C LEU A 46 5.45 -4.31 -7.90
N ARG A 47 5.40 -3.06 -7.44
CA ARG A 47 5.87 -1.93 -8.25
C ARG A 47 7.37 -2.10 -8.57
N PRO A 48 7.82 -1.70 -9.77
CA PRO A 48 9.23 -1.69 -10.08
C PRO A 48 9.98 -0.66 -9.24
N VAL A 49 11.18 -1.02 -8.80
CA VAL A 49 12.07 -0.10 -8.07
C VAL A 49 12.42 1.09 -8.97
N GLY A 50 12.36 2.30 -8.39
CA GLY A 50 12.64 3.55 -9.08
C GLY A 50 11.43 4.22 -9.74
N VAL A 51 10.22 3.67 -9.56
CA VAL A 51 8.97 4.37 -9.93
C VAL A 51 8.65 5.50 -8.96
N ASP A 52 8.95 5.30 -7.67
CA ASP A 52 8.78 6.29 -6.62
C ASP A 52 10.15 6.86 -6.17
N CYS A 53 10.09 7.99 -5.46
CA CYS A 53 11.27 8.74 -5.05
C CYS A 53 12.19 8.00 -4.06
N ASP A 54 11.64 7.13 -3.21
CA ASP A 54 12.36 6.58 -2.04
C ASP A 54 12.74 5.11 -2.20
N SER A 55 12.17 4.39 -3.18
CA SER A 55 12.45 2.97 -3.43
C SER A 55 13.92 2.66 -3.66
N LYS A 56 14.64 3.53 -4.38
CA LYS A 56 16.09 3.38 -4.59
C LYS A 56 16.86 3.49 -3.29
N THR A 57 16.42 4.38 -2.41
CA THR A 57 17.02 4.58 -1.09
C THR A 57 16.80 3.34 -0.22
N TYR A 58 15.63 2.72 -0.26
CA TYR A 58 15.36 1.48 0.49
C TYR A 58 16.19 0.29 0.01
N VAL A 59 16.38 0.14 -1.30
CA VAL A 59 17.31 -0.86 -1.84
C VAL A 59 18.74 -0.56 -1.42
N GLY A 60 19.16 0.71 -1.48
CA GLY A 60 20.47 1.13 -0.98
C GLY A 60 20.68 0.81 0.50
N TYR A 61 19.65 0.96 1.35
CA TYR A 61 19.72 0.52 2.75
C TYR A 61 19.80 -0.99 2.87
N TYR A 62 18.99 -1.74 2.12
CA TYR A 62 19.03 -3.20 2.12
C TYR A 62 20.42 -3.75 1.74
N ASP A 63 21.10 -3.12 0.77
CA ASP A 63 22.44 -3.52 0.33
C ASP A 63 23.55 -3.04 1.29
N SER A 64 23.39 -1.89 1.96
CA SER A 64 24.42 -1.29 2.82
C SER A 64 24.38 -1.69 4.30
N VAL A 65 23.38 -2.45 4.73
CA VAL A 65 23.20 -2.94 6.11
C VAL A 65 24.41 -3.76 6.62
N ASP A 66 25.24 -4.34 5.74
CA ASP A 66 26.46 -5.07 6.17
C ASP A 66 27.58 -4.15 6.69
N VAL A 67 27.47 -2.83 6.51
CA VAL A 67 28.50 -1.84 6.85
C VAL A 67 28.25 -1.16 8.21
N GLY A 68 27.31 -1.66 9.02
CA GLY A 68 27.06 -1.13 10.37
C GLY A 68 26.22 0.16 10.41
N VAL A 69 25.56 0.54 9.31
CA VAL A 69 24.65 1.71 9.22
C VAL A 69 23.25 1.41 9.83
N VAL A 70 23.05 0.18 10.32
CA VAL A 70 21.77 -0.34 10.83
C VAL A 70 21.30 0.36 12.11
N GLU A 71 22.23 0.91 12.91
CA GLU A 71 21.90 1.52 14.21
C GLU A 71 21.07 2.80 14.12
N LEU A 72 20.89 3.40 12.93
CA LEU A 72 20.07 4.61 12.75
C LEU A 72 18.71 4.37 12.05
N LEU A 73 18.39 3.12 11.66
CA LEU A 73 17.11 2.82 11.01
C LEU A 73 16.03 2.38 12.01
N GLU A 74 14.77 2.61 11.62
CA GLU A 74 13.61 2.23 12.44
C GLU A 74 13.57 0.71 12.68
N PRO A 75 13.18 0.27 13.89
CA PRO A 75 13.10 -1.16 14.22
C PRO A 75 12.25 -1.99 13.26
N SER A 76 11.14 -1.41 12.76
CA SER A 76 10.25 -2.07 11.79
C SER A 76 10.96 -2.38 10.48
N PHE A 77 11.72 -1.41 9.95
CA PHE A 77 12.47 -1.60 8.71
C PHE A 77 13.63 -2.59 8.89
N SER A 78 14.32 -2.56 10.03
CA SER A 78 15.40 -3.52 10.33
C SER A 78 14.86 -4.96 10.37
N MET A 79 13.72 -5.18 11.04
CA MET A 79 13.09 -6.49 11.10
C MET A 79 12.62 -6.98 9.72
N ILE A 80 11.95 -6.13 8.94
CA ILE A 80 11.42 -6.48 7.62
C ILE A 80 12.55 -6.71 6.61
N SER A 81 13.60 -5.90 6.64
CA SER A 81 14.77 -6.08 5.75
C SER A 81 15.54 -7.35 6.09
N GLY A 82 15.69 -7.71 7.38
CA GLY A 82 16.24 -8.99 7.79
C GLY A 82 15.44 -10.20 7.26
N PHE A 83 14.10 -10.11 7.31
CA PHE A 83 13.23 -11.12 6.71
C PHE A 83 13.37 -11.18 5.17
N ALA A 84 13.39 -10.03 4.50
CA ALA A 84 13.57 -9.97 3.05
C ALA A 84 14.91 -10.56 2.59
N ARG A 85 15.97 -10.38 3.39
CA ARG A 85 17.31 -10.96 3.15
C ARG A 85 17.32 -12.48 3.17
N PHE A 86 16.52 -13.11 4.03
CA PHE A 86 16.39 -14.58 4.05
C PHE A 86 15.95 -15.13 2.68
N PHE A 87 15.17 -14.37 1.93
CA PHE A 87 14.69 -14.72 0.58
C PHE A 87 15.52 -14.07 -0.55
N GLY A 88 16.50 -13.23 -0.22
CA GLY A 88 17.45 -12.64 -1.18
C GLY A 88 16.85 -11.60 -2.12
N THR A 89 15.71 -10.98 -1.80
CA THR A 89 15.11 -9.94 -2.66
C THR A 89 14.63 -8.71 -1.89
N PRO A 90 15.06 -7.49 -2.27
CA PRO A 90 14.56 -6.26 -1.65
C PRO A 90 13.09 -6.00 -1.99
N GLN A 91 12.55 -6.65 -3.02
CA GLN A 91 11.15 -6.54 -3.42
C GLN A 91 10.21 -6.93 -2.27
N LEU A 92 10.63 -7.88 -1.43
CA LEU A 92 9.86 -8.34 -0.28
C LEU A 92 9.59 -7.25 0.75
N ILE A 93 10.46 -6.25 0.87
CA ILE A 93 10.23 -5.11 1.78
C ILE A 93 8.93 -4.42 1.38
N PHE A 94 8.77 -4.08 0.10
CA PHE A 94 7.57 -3.42 -0.42
C PHE A 94 6.32 -4.29 -0.25
N ILE A 95 6.43 -5.60 -0.51
CA ILE A 95 5.32 -6.55 -0.38
C ILE A 95 4.84 -6.64 1.07
N VAL A 96 5.76 -6.77 2.02
CA VAL A 96 5.42 -6.91 3.45
C VAL A 96 4.77 -5.63 3.96
N TYR A 97 5.34 -4.46 3.68
CA TYR A 97 4.75 -3.19 4.07
C TYR A 97 3.35 -3.00 3.45
N ALA A 98 3.18 -3.29 2.15
CA ALA A 98 1.90 -3.17 1.47
C ALA A 98 0.83 -4.10 2.07
N LEU A 99 1.20 -5.36 2.37
CA LEU A 99 0.29 -6.35 2.95
C LEU A 99 -0.18 -6.00 4.36
N LEU A 100 0.64 -5.28 5.13
CA LEU A 100 0.28 -4.85 6.48
C LEU A 100 -0.55 -3.55 6.45
N ALA A 101 -0.07 -2.54 5.73
CA ALA A 101 -0.59 -1.19 5.82
C ALA A 101 -1.93 -1.01 5.08
N ILE A 102 -2.06 -1.51 3.85
CA ILE A 102 -3.23 -1.24 2.99
C ILE A 102 -4.49 -1.97 3.49
N PRO A 103 -4.46 -3.29 3.79
CA PRO A 103 -5.63 -3.98 4.31
C PRO A 103 -6.08 -3.44 5.67
N LEU A 104 -5.14 -3.06 6.54
CA LEU A 104 -5.46 -2.50 7.85
C LEU A 104 -6.19 -1.15 7.72
N LYS A 105 -5.69 -0.24 6.85
CA LYS A 105 -6.34 1.04 6.58
C LYS A 105 -7.68 0.85 5.88
N GLY A 106 -7.78 -0.07 4.93
CA GLY A 106 -9.05 -0.43 4.29
C GLY A 106 -10.09 -0.94 5.30
N TYR A 107 -9.68 -1.82 6.22
CA TYR A 107 -10.55 -2.28 7.29
C TYR A 107 -11.00 -1.12 8.21
N ALA A 108 -10.08 -0.25 8.61
CA ALA A 108 -10.40 0.92 9.43
C ALA A 108 -11.41 1.85 8.73
N LEU A 109 -11.21 2.15 7.44
CA LEU A 109 -12.13 2.98 6.65
C LEU A 109 -13.53 2.35 6.58
N SER A 110 -13.63 1.04 6.40
CA SER A 110 -14.91 0.32 6.38
C SER A 110 -15.69 0.37 7.71
N LYS A 111 -14.98 0.58 8.82
CA LYS A 111 -15.55 0.71 10.16
C LYS A 111 -15.92 2.16 10.51
N MET A 112 -15.13 3.13 10.06
CA MET A 112 -15.31 4.54 10.41
C MET A 112 -16.38 5.23 9.55
N SER A 113 -16.58 4.79 8.31
CA SER A 113 -17.50 5.42 7.37
C SER A 113 -18.52 4.42 6.84
N SER A 114 -19.74 4.91 6.60
CA SER A 114 -20.78 4.15 5.89
C SER A 114 -20.53 4.12 4.38
N CYS A 115 -19.77 5.09 3.85
CA CYS A 115 -19.44 5.19 2.42
C CYS A 115 -18.00 4.70 2.18
N TRP A 116 -17.84 3.39 2.04
CA TRP A 116 -16.56 2.70 1.88
C TRP A 116 -15.74 3.17 0.68
N PHE A 117 -16.34 3.25 -0.51
CA PHE A 117 -15.63 3.63 -1.74
C PHE A 117 -15.35 5.13 -1.81
N LEU A 118 -16.23 5.96 -1.23
CA LEU A 118 -15.97 7.38 -1.10
C LEU A 118 -14.78 7.63 -0.17
N SER A 119 -14.78 7.02 1.02
CA SER A 119 -13.68 7.12 1.97
C SER A 119 -12.38 6.54 1.43
N LEU A 120 -12.45 5.43 0.68
CA LEU A 120 -11.30 4.88 -0.03
C LEU A 120 -10.75 5.86 -1.06
N SER A 121 -11.59 6.50 -1.86
CA SER A 121 -11.17 7.48 -2.87
C SER A 121 -10.50 8.70 -2.24
N ILE A 122 -11.05 9.21 -1.14
CA ILE A 122 -10.45 10.31 -0.38
C ILE A 122 -9.08 9.89 0.17
N TRP A 123 -8.96 8.68 0.72
CA TRP A 123 -7.70 8.15 1.21
C TRP A 123 -6.67 7.96 0.08
N MET A 124 -7.11 7.44 -1.07
CA MET A 124 -6.27 7.26 -2.26
C MET A 124 -5.66 8.59 -2.72
N ASN A 125 -6.47 9.64 -2.76
CA ASN A 125 -6.03 10.95 -3.21
C ASN A 125 -5.06 11.66 -2.23
N ASN A 126 -5.29 11.51 -0.92
CA ASN A 126 -4.59 12.32 0.07
C ASN A 126 -3.41 11.60 0.75
N TYR A 127 -3.53 10.30 1.02
CA TYR A 127 -2.54 9.58 1.83
C TYR A 127 -1.87 8.43 1.08
N PHE A 128 -2.60 7.71 0.23
CA PHE A 128 -2.09 6.48 -0.41
C PHE A 128 -0.82 6.71 -1.25
N ILE A 129 -0.83 7.74 -2.09
CA ILE A 129 0.32 8.05 -2.95
C ILE A 129 1.55 8.36 -2.10
N LEU A 130 1.38 9.20 -1.07
CA LEU A 130 2.51 9.64 -0.26
C LEU A 130 3.03 8.53 0.66
N HIS A 131 2.14 7.91 1.44
CA HIS A 131 2.54 6.98 2.50
C HIS A 131 2.68 5.53 2.03
N GLU A 132 1.88 5.08 1.06
CA GLU A 132 1.96 3.69 0.59
C GLU A 132 2.87 3.53 -0.63
N CYS A 133 2.95 4.53 -1.52
CA CYS A 133 3.77 4.44 -2.73
C CYS A 133 5.18 5.05 -2.58
N THR A 134 5.35 6.14 -1.85
CA THR A 134 6.68 6.74 -1.61
C THR A 134 7.25 6.35 -0.24
N GLN A 135 6.66 6.83 0.84
CA GLN A 135 7.23 6.77 2.18
C GLN A 135 6.74 5.56 3.00
N ILE A 136 6.97 4.35 2.49
CA ILE A 136 6.39 3.11 3.04
C ILE A 136 6.75 2.88 4.52
N ARG A 137 7.88 3.42 4.96
CA ARG A 137 8.37 3.32 6.34
C ARG A 137 7.47 4.04 7.34
N THR A 138 6.84 5.13 6.92
CA THR A 138 5.88 5.89 7.73
C THR A 138 4.47 5.30 7.71
N ALA A 139 4.24 4.27 6.90
CA ALA A 139 2.92 3.68 6.72
C ALA A 139 2.50 2.75 7.86
N VAL A 140 3.45 2.25 8.66
CA VAL A 140 3.29 1.26 9.73
C VAL A 140 3.78 1.83 11.06
#